data_AF-A0A1G7X7Y1-F1
#
_entry.id   AF-A0A1G7X7Y1-F1
#
_cell.length_a   1.000
_cell.length_b   1.000
_cell.length_c   1.000
_cell.angle_alpha   90.00
_cell.angle_beta   90.00
_cell.angle_gamma   90.00
#
_symmetry.space_group_name_H-M   'P 1'
#
loop_
_entity.id
_entity.type
_entity.pdbx_description
1 polymer ?
#
loop_
_entity_poly.entity_id
_entity_poly.type
_entity_poly.pdbx_seq_one_letter_code
_entity_poly.pdbx_strand_id
1 'polypeptide(L)'
;MKLIKLIVYGVVIGAVVNFFFEIFFVPPGEPASALATGSVFLTGFLLGASISRYVSWGWSLGGVGGMSAGLIGPTPLMFFFPDTSYEKVLPWLFLSGAIGFPLGGYYADKMFRRISNYWRARSPGRDN
;
A
#
# COMPACT_ATOMS: atom_id res chain seq x y z
N MET A 1 -14.01 -13.73 4.32
CA MET A 1 -12.91 -12.76 4.12
C MET A 1 -11.85 -13.01 5.19
N LYS A 2 -10.55 -13.00 4.87
CA LYS A 2 -9.52 -13.22 5.90
C LYS A 2 -9.39 -11.96 6.76
N LEU A 3 -9.67 -12.06 8.06
CA LEU A 3 -9.60 -10.97 9.05
C LEU A 3 -8.29 -10.18 8.95
N ILE A 4 -7.18 -10.89 8.74
CA ILE A 4 -5.83 -10.33 8.54
C ILE A 4 -5.80 -9.26 7.44
N LYS A 5 -6.47 -9.49 6.30
CA LYS A 5 -6.47 -8.54 5.19
C LYS A 5 -7.16 -7.23 5.57
N LEU A 6 -8.25 -7.33 6.32
CA LEU A 6 -9.01 -6.17 6.78
C LEU A 6 -8.17 -5.34 7.76
N ILE A 7 -7.52 -6.00 8.72
CA ILE A 7 -6.64 -5.35 9.70
C ILE A 7 -5.46 -4.66 9.00
N VAL A 8 -4.76 -5.37 8.10
CA VAL A 8 -3.59 -4.82 7.40
C VAL A 8 -3.98 -3.58 6.58
N TYR A 9 -5.02 -3.67 5.76
CA TYR A 9 -5.47 -2.53 4.95
C TYR A 9 -6.00 -1.37 5.78
N GLY A 10 -6.75 -1.68 6.85
CA GLY A 10 -7.23 -0.66 7.77
C GLY A 10 -6.07 0.10 8.42
N VAL A 11 -5.10 -0.61 9.00
CA VAL A 11 -3.94 0.03 9.65
C VAL A 11 -3.13 0.86 8.66
N VAL A 12 -2.85 0.32 7.46
CA VAL A 12 -2.06 1.03 6.45
C VAL A 12 -2.75 2.31 5.98
N ILE A 13 -4.03 2.24 5.60
CA ILE A 13 -4.74 3.43 5.14
C ILE A 13 -4.99 4.41 6.28
N GLY A 14 -5.30 3.93 7.49
CA GLY A 14 -5.39 4.76 8.69
C GLY A 14 -4.12 5.55 8.94
N ALA A 15 -2.96 4.90 8.86
CA ALA A 15 -1.66 5.56 9.05
C ALA A 15 -1.38 6.58 7.94
N VAL A 16 -1.65 6.25 6.67
CA VAL A 16 -1.44 7.16 5.53
C VAL A 16 -2.33 8.40 5.64
N VAL A 17 -3.61 8.22 5.94
CA VAL A 17 -4.56 9.34 6.11
C VAL A 17 -4.15 10.22 7.28
N ASN A 18 -3.74 9.61 8.41
CA ASN A 18 -3.28 10.37 9.58
C ASN A 18 -2.00 11.16 9.29
N PHE A 19 -1.04 10.58 8.56
CA PHE A 19 0.18 11.26 8.12
C PHE A 19 -0.13 12.51 7.27
N PHE A 20 -1.03 12.39 6.28
CA PHE A 20 -1.42 13.53 5.47
C PHE A 20 -2.24 14.56 6.25
N PHE A 21 -3.06 14.12 7.20
CA PHE A 21 -3.77 15.03 8.10
C PHE A 21 -2.79 15.90 8.89
N GLU A 22 -1.74 15.31 9.47
CA GLU A 22 -0.70 16.04 10.18
C GLU A 22 0.05 17.02 9.27
N ILE A 23 0.38 16.63 8.04
CA ILE A 23 1.09 17.52 7.11
C ILE A 23 0.25 18.73 6.68
N PHE A 24 -1.04 18.53 6.40
CA PHE A 24 -1.86 19.56 5.75
C PHE A 24 -2.69 20.39 6.71
N PHE A 25 -3.09 19.84 7.86
CA PHE A 25 -4.06 20.45 8.76
C PHE A 25 -3.50 20.81 10.12
N VAL A 26 -2.32 20.31 10.48
CA VAL A 26 -1.69 20.60 11.77
C VAL A 26 -0.56 21.62 11.55
N PRO A 27 -0.60 22.78 12.23
CA PRO A 27 0.47 23.76 12.13
C PRO A 27 1.82 23.16 12.53
N PRO A 28 2.90 23.48 11.81
CA PRO A 28 4.23 22.98 12.15
C PRO A 28 4.63 23.46 13.55
N GLY A 29 4.91 22.51 14.45
CA GLY A 29 5.32 22.78 15.84
C GLY A 29 4.25 22.57 16.89
N GLU A 30 2.99 22.37 16.50
CA GLU A 30 1.90 22.04 17.44
C GLU A 30 1.50 20.56 17.27
N PRO A 31 1.55 19.74 18.33
CA PRO A 31 1.07 18.37 18.23
C PRO A 31 -0.46 18.35 18.07
N ALA A 32 -0.96 17.54 17.12
CA ALA A 32 -2.39 17.26 17.03
C ALA A 32 -2.91 16.68 18.34
N SER A 33 -4.12 17.07 18.72
CA SER A 33 -4.79 16.46 19.87
C SER A 33 -4.96 14.96 19.64
N ALA A 34 -4.73 14.14 20.69
CA ALA A 34 -4.85 12.68 20.60
C ALA A 34 -6.23 12.23 20.10
N LEU A 35 -7.28 13.01 20.37
CA LEU A 35 -8.64 12.75 19.87
C LEU A 35 -8.76 12.99 18.37
N ALA A 36 -8.12 14.05 17.83
CA ALA A 36 -8.08 14.31 16.40
C ALA A 36 -7.31 13.20 15.67
N THR A 37 -6.11 12.86 16.15
CA THR A 37 -5.28 11.79 15.58
C THR A 37 -6.00 10.43 15.62
N GLY A 38 -6.64 10.10 16.75
CA GLY A 38 -7.38 8.84 16.91
C GLY A 38 -8.61 8.74 16.01
N SER A 39 -9.38 9.83 15.88
CA SER A 39 -10.58 9.85 15.03
C SER A 39 -10.26 9.81 13.53
N VAL A 40 -9.22 10.53 13.11
CA VAL A 40 -8.73 10.50 11.72
C VAL A 40 -8.19 9.11 11.37
N PHE A 41 -7.36 8.53 12.25
CA PHE A 41 -6.85 7.17 12.07
C PHE A 41 -8.01 6.16 11.99
N LEU A 42 -8.99 6.23 12.89
CA LEU A 42 -10.14 5.32 12.88
C LEU A 42 -10.96 5.44 11.58
N THR A 43 -11.16 6.66 11.11
CA THR A 43 -11.87 6.92 9.85
C THR A 43 -11.10 6.33 8.66
N GLY A 44 -9.79 6.56 8.60
CA GLY A 44 -8.92 5.95 7.59
C GLY A 44 -8.86 4.43 7.71
N PHE A 45 -8.92 3.88 8.92
CA PHE A 45 -8.97 2.44 9.17
C PHE A 45 -10.25 1.82 8.61
N LEU A 46 -11.41 2.41 8.87
CA LEU A 46 -12.69 1.95 8.34
C LEU A 46 -12.75 2.05 6.82
N LEU A 47 -12.16 3.11 6.25
CA LEU A 47 -12.00 3.26 4.80
C LEU A 47 -11.12 2.13 4.23
N GLY A 48 -9.95 1.89 4.82
CA GLY A 48 -9.04 0.82 4.41
C GLY A 48 -9.67 -0.57 4.53
N ALA A 49 -10.36 -0.83 5.64
CA ALA A 49 -11.12 -2.06 5.85
C ALA A 49 -12.19 -2.27 4.76
N SER A 50 -12.87 -1.20 4.34
CA SER A 50 -13.87 -1.24 3.27
C SER A 50 -13.23 -1.50 1.89
N ILE A 51 -12.12 -0.83 1.58
CA ILE A 51 -11.37 -1.01 0.33
C ILE A 51 -10.77 -2.42 0.24
N SER A 52 -10.38 -3.01 1.37
CA SER A 52 -9.82 -4.37 1.42
C SER A 52 -10.73 -5.45 0.81
N ARG A 53 -12.04 -5.18 0.69
CA ARG A 53 -13.01 -6.07 0.05
C ARG A 53 -12.78 -6.17 -1.46
N TYR A 54 -12.30 -5.09 -2.08
CA TYR A 54 -12.20 -4.96 -3.54
C TYR A 54 -10.79 -5.25 -4.08
N VAL A 55 -9.74 -5.10 -3.27
CA VAL A 55 -8.35 -5.24 -3.73
C VAL A 55 -7.83 -6.66 -3.49
N SER A 56 -7.45 -7.43 -4.51
CA SER A 56 -6.85 -8.76 -4.28
C SER A 56 -5.44 -8.66 -3.67
N TRP A 57 -4.97 -9.72 -2.99
CA TRP A 57 -3.59 -9.78 -2.47
C TRP A 57 -2.53 -9.61 -3.57
N GLY A 58 -2.84 -10.02 -4.81
CA GLY A 58 -1.98 -9.81 -5.96
C GLY A 58 -1.78 -8.32 -6.24
N TRP A 59 -2.88 -7.55 -6.29
CA TRP A 59 -2.85 -6.10 -6.45
C TRP A 59 -2.14 -5.38 -5.29
N SER A 60 -2.30 -5.86 -4.05
CA SER A 60 -1.56 -5.36 -2.89
C SER A 60 -0.05 -5.49 -3.08
N LEU A 61 0.41 -6.69 -3.42
CA LEU A 61 1.82 -7.01 -3.58
C LEU A 61 2.42 -6.33 -4.81
N GLY A 62 1.63 -6.17 -5.88
CA GLY A 62 1.99 -5.37 -7.04
C GLY A 62 2.23 -3.91 -6.70
N GLY A 63 1.33 -3.30 -5.93
CA GLY A 63 1.49 -1.93 -5.45
C GLY A 63 2.73 -1.73 -4.60
N VAL A 64 2.92 -2.59 -3.61
CA VAL A 64 4.11 -2.56 -2.73
C VAL A 64 5.37 -2.78 -3.57
N GLY A 65 5.39 -3.76 -4.46
CA GLY A 65 6.53 -4.02 -5.35
C GLY A 65 6.84 -2.84 -6.27
N GLY A 66 5.82 -2.17 -6.80
CA GLY A 66 5.95 -0.97 -7.61
C GLY A 66 6.55 0.21 -6.85
N MET A 67 6.04 0.48 -5.65
CA MET A 67 6.59 1.51 -4.77
C MET A 67 8.01 1.18 -4.31
N SER A 68 8.31 -0.08 -3.99
CA SER A 68 9.67 -0.52 -3.64
C SER A 68 10.64 -0.38 -4.82
N ALA A 69 10.21 -0.69 -6.05
CA ALA A 69 11.01 -0.44 -7.25
C ALA A 69 11.25 1.07 -7.46
N GLY A 70 10.26 1.90 -7.14
CA GLY A 70 10.40 3.35 -7.05
C GLY A 70 11.37 3.82 -5.97
N LEU A 71 11.40 3.15 -4.83
CA LEU A 71 12.34 3.47 -3.77
C LEU A 71 13.76 2.99 -4.10
N ILE A 72 13.92 1.90 -4.84
CA ILE A 72 15.23 1.31 -5.14
C ILE A 72 15.82 1.85 -6.46
N GLY A 73 15.00 2.31 -7.41
CA GLY A 73 15.49 2.85 -8.68
C GLY A 73 15.97 4.30 -8.56
N PRO A 74 15.04 5.27 -8.48
CA PRO A 74 15.38 6.70 -8.46
C PRO A 74 15.91 7.23 -7.12
N THR A 75 15.58 6.64 -5.97
CA THR A 75 16.08 7.17 -4.68
C THR A 75 17.59 7.02 -4.53
N PRO A 76 18.24 5.93 -4.98
CA PRO A 76 19.70 5.86 -4.97
C PRO A 76 20.38 6.91 -5.84
N LEU A 77 19.71 7.42 -6.88
CA LEU A 77 20.24 8.52 -7.70
C LEU A 77 20.38 9.82 -6.89
N MET A 78 19.62 10.02 -5.80
CA MET A 78 19.85 11.16 -4.90
C MET A 78 21.24 11.12 -4.25
N PHE A 79 21.80 9.93 -3.97
CA PHE A 79 23.16 9.84 -3.42
C PHE A 79 24.24 10.22 -4.44
N PHE A 80 23.93 10.18 -5.74
CA PHE A 80 24.84 10.61 -6.81
C PHE A 80 24.65 12.08 -7.20
N PHE A 81 23.51 12.69 -6.87
CA PHE A 81 23.17 14.08 -7.18
C PHE A 81 22.65 14.82 -5.93
N PRO A 82 23.56 15.25 -5.03
CA PRO A 82 23.20 15.81 -3.71
C PRO A 82 22.38 17.11 -3.77
N ASP A 83 22.37 17.83 -4.90
CA ASP A 83 21.54 19.03 -5.11
C ASP A 83 20.08 18.70 -5.50
N THR A 84 19.71 17.43 -5.54
CA THR A 84 18.36 17.00 -5.93
C THR A 84 17.44 17.07 -4.72
N SER A 85 16.58 18.10 -4.67
CA SER A 85 15.55 18.20 -3.64
C SER A 85 14.60 17.00 -3.66
N TYR A 86 14.10 16.61 -2.49
CA TYR A 86 13.16 15.50 -2.31
C TYR A 86 11.93 15.59 -3.22
N GLU A 87 11.49 16.82 -3.48
CA GLU A 87 10.38 17.18 -4.36
C GLU A 87 10.57 16.67 -5.80
N LYS A 88 11.81 16.55 -6.28
CA LYS A 88 12.11 16.07 -7.65
C LYS A 88 11.96 14.56 -7.80
N VAL A 89 12.02 13.80 -6.70
CA VAL A 89 11.95 12.32 -6.72
C VAL A 89 10.58 11.80 -6.36
N LEU A 90 9.79 12.57 -5.60
CA LEU A 90 8.37 12.30 -5.33
C LEU A 90 7.58 11.91 -6.59
N PRO A 91 7.65 12.65 -7.72
CA PRO A 91 6.95 12.28 -8.94
C PRO A 91 7.35 10.91 -9.48
N TRP A 92 8.65 10.57 -9.41
CA TRP A 92 9.15 9.26 -9.86
C TRP A 92 8.69 8.12 -8.96
N LEU A 93 8.61 8.36 -7.65
CA LEU A 93 8.06 7.41 -6.69
C LEU A 93 6.58 7.14 -6.95
N PHE A 94 5.80 8.18 -7.25
CA PHE A 94 4.40 8.03 -7.63
C PHE A 94 4.25 7.34 -8.98
N LEU A 95 5.07 7.68 -9.97
CA LEU A 95 5.02 7.10 -11.31
C LEU A 95 5.34 5.59 -11.27
N SER A 96 6.40 5.22 -10.56
CA SER A 96 6.82 3.83 -10.38
C SER A 96 5.81 3.01 -9.57
N GLY A 97 5.21 3.60 -8.53
CA GLY A 97 4.06 3.02 -7.83
C GLY A 97 2.85 2.84 -8.76
N ALA A 98 2.52 3.86 -9.56
CA ALA A 98 1.39 3.85 -10.49
C ALA A 98 1.56 2.86 -11.65
N ILE A 99 2.79 2.59 -12.09
CA ILE A 99 3.09 1.60 -13.13
C ILE A 99 3.23 0.19 -12.53
N GLY A 100 3.87 0.07 -11.37
CA GLY A 100 4.07 -1.22 -10.71
C GLY A 100 2.80 -1.79 -10.10
N PHE A 101 1.85 -0.95 -9.66
CA PHE A 101 0.53 -1.38 -9.20
C PHE A 101 -0.24 -2.21 -10.24
N PRO A 102 -0.47 -1.74 -11.49
CA PRO A 102 -1.14 -2.52 -12.52
C PRO A 102 -0.30 -3.68 -13.06
N LEU A 103 0.99 -3.47 -13.32
CA LEU A 103 1.84 -4.54 -13.86
C LEU A 103 2.08 -5.64 -12.82
N GLY A 104 2.67 -5.28 -11.67
CA GLY A 104 2.92 -6.21 -10.58
C GLY A 104 1.63 -6.83 -10.04
N GLY A 105 0.55 -6.05 -9.99
CA GLY A 105 -0.75 -6.50 -9.51
C GLY A 105 -1.35 -7.57 -10.41
N TYR A 106 -1.33 -7.34 -11.72
CA TYR A 106 -1.83 -8.29 -12.72
C TYR A 106 -1.02 -9.60 -12.73
N TYR A 107 0.31 -9.52 -12.74
CA TYR A 107 1.16 -10.72 -12.75
C TYR A 107 1.06 -11.51 -11.45
N ALA A 108 1.05 -10.84 -10.30
CA ALA A 108 0.89 -11.50 -9.01
C ALA A 108 -0.49 -12.15 -8.88
N ASP A 109 -1.57 -11.48 -9.30
CA ASP A 109 -2.92 -12.07 -9.28
C ASP A 109 -3.00 -13.32 -10.17
N LYS A 110 -2.42 -13.26 -11.36
CA LYS A 110 -2.34 -14.42 -12.28
C LYS A 110 -1.55 -15.58 -11.65
N MET A 111 -0.44 -15.28 -10.97
CA MET A 111 0.37 -16.29 -10.28
C MET A 111 -0.40 -16.94 -9.12
N PHE A 112 -1.06 -16.16 -8.26
CA PHE A 112 -1.84 -16.69 -7.14
C PHE A 112 -3.00 -17.58 -7.61
N ARG A 113 -3.68 -17.21 -8.70
CA ARG A 113 -4.72 -18.06 -9.30
C ARG A 113 -4.16 -19.38 -9.81
N ARG A 114 -3.01 -19.37 -10.49
CA ARG A 114 -2.35 -20.60 -10.94
C ARG A 114 -1.97 -21.51 -9.78
N ILE A 115 -1.37 -20.96 -8.74
CA ILE A 115 -0.97 -21.72 -7.54
C ILE A 115 -2.21 -22.30 -6.84
N SER A 116 -3.26 -21.51 -6.64
CA SER A 116 -4.52 -21.97 -6.05
C SER A 116 -5.13 -23.14 -6.83
N ASN A 117 -5.16 -23.06 -8.16
CA ASN A 117 -5.70 -24.11 -9.01
C ASN A 117 -4.85 -25.38 -8.97
N TYR A 118 -3.53 -25.24 -8.95
CA TYR A 118 -2.60 -26.36 -8.80
C TYR A 118 -2.84 -27.13 -7.48
N TRP A 119 -2.99 -26.42 -6.36
CA TRP A 119 -3.26 -27.04 -5.07
C TRP A 119 -4.63 -27.72 -5.00
N ARG A 120 -5.68 -27.14 -5.61
CA ARG A 120 -7.00 -27.80 -5.71
C ARG A 120 -6.93 -29.08 -6.54
N ALA A 121 -6.23 -29.06 -7.68
CA ALA A 121 -6.06 -30.24 -8.51
C ALA A 121 -5.28 -31.38 -7.80
N ARG A 122 -4.43 -31.04 -6.83
CA ARG A 122 -3.62 -31.98 -6.06
C ARG A 122 -4.30 -32.49 -4.78
N SER A 123 -5.47 -31.95 -4.41
CA SER A 123 -6.23 -32.40 -3.23
C SER A 123 -7.73 -32.51 -3.54
N PRO A 124 -8.15 -33.40 -4.46
CA PRO A 124 -9.53 -33.50 -4.94
C PRO A 124 -10.55 -34.03 -3.90
N GLY A 125 -10.19 -34.16 -2.62
CA GLY A 125 -11.04 -34.78 -1.58
C GLY A 125 -11.19 -33.97 -0.29
N ARG A 126 -10.85 -32.68 -0.27
CA ARG A 126 -10.89 -31.83 0.94
C ARG A 126 -12.02 -30.79 0.93
N ASP A 127 -13.08 -31.08 0.16
CA ASP A 127 -14.26 -30.24 -0.01
C ASP A 127 -15.53 -30.90 0.60
N ASN A 128 -15.37 -31.72 1.65
CA ASN A 128 -16.46 -32.18 2.52
C ASN A 128 -16.37 -31.51 3.88
#